data_AF-A0A6N7APE5-F1
#
_entry.id   AF-A0A6N7APE5-F1
#
_cell.length_a   1.000
_cell.length_b   1.000
_cell.length_c   1.000
_cell.angle_alpha   90.00
_cell.angle_beta   90.00
_cell.angle_gamma   90.00
#
_symmetry.space_group_name_H-M   'P 1'
#
loop_
_entity.id
_entity.type
_entity.pdbx_description
1 polymer ?
#
loop_
_entity_poly.entity_id
_entity_poly.type
_entity_poly.pdbx_seq_one_letter_code
_entity_poly.pdbx_strand_id
1 'polypeptide(L)'
;MKNIKGIILLAILIISFTTVNVFAKNVSFTQDDRDRLIRVEARLDEGIKAVNQRIDDVKGEIQALRELVYVVVAGIFVLIGFVIWDRRTALAPAIRKNKELEEREERLEKALREYAKKEPGLADILKNLGLM
;
A
#
# COMPACT_ATOMS: atom_id res chain seq x y z
N MET A 1 -70.51 -19.38 -59.58
CA MET A 1 -69.13 -18.91 -59.27
C MET A 1 -68.93 -18.28 -57.88
N LYS A 2 -69.95 -17.65 -57.26
CA LYS A 2 -69.81 -16.96 -55.95
C LYS A 2 -69.47 -17.90 -54.78
N ASN A 3 -69.98 -19.13 -54.81
CA ASN A 3 -69.84 -20.11 -53.72
C ASN A 3 -68.45 -20.77 -53.68
N ILE A 4 -67.80 -20.93 -54.85
CA ILE A 4 -66.46 -21.54 -54.95
C ILE A 4 -65.39 -20.62 -54.38
N LYS A 5 -65.48 -19.30 -54.63
CA LYS A 5 -64.55 -18.31 -54.07
C LYS A 5 -64.64 -18.26 -52.54
N GLY A 6 -65.84 -18.40 -51.98
CA GLY A 6 -66.07 -18.46 -50.52
C GLY A 6 -65.43 -19.69 -49.89
N ILE A 7 -65.57 -20.86 -50.52
CA ILE A 7 -64.96 -22.12 -50.04
C ILE A 7 -63.42 -22.04 -50.05
N ILE A 8 -62.84 -21.46 -51.11
CA ILE A 8 -61.38 -21.27 -51.20
C ILE A 8 -60.88 -20.32 -50.12
N LEU A 9 -61.60 -19.21 -49.87
CA LEU A 9 -61.22 -18.24 -48.83
C LEU A 9 -61.34 -18.84 -47.43
N LEU A 10 -62.34 -19.69 -47.19
CA LEU A 10 -62.50 -20.43 -45.94
C LEU A 10 -61.37 -21.45 -45.73
N ALA A 11 -60.99 -22.17 -46.79
CA ALA A 11 -59.87 -23.11 -46.74
C ALA A 11 -58.54 -22.42 -46.44
N ILE A 12 -58.28 -21.26 -47.06
CA ILE A 12 -57.09 -20.45 -46.78
C ILE A 12 -57.08 -19.95 -45.33
N LEU A 13 -58.23 -19.51 -44.82
CA LEU A 13 -58.36 -19.05 -43.43
C LEU A 13 -58.08 -20.19 -42.43
N ILE A 14 -58.57 -21.40 -42.71
CA ILE A 14 -58.32 -22.59 -41.88
C ILE A 14 -56.84 -22.97 -41.90
N ILE A 15 -56.20 -22.95 -43.08
CA ILE A 15 -54.76 -23.24 -43.22
C ILE A 15 -53.93 -22.17 -42.49
N SER A 16 -54.32 -20.90 -42.56
CA SER A 16 -53.64 -19.82 -41.82
C SER A 16 -53.83 -19.94 -40.31
N PHE A 17 -54.94 -20.52 -39.84
CA PHE A 17 -55.20 -20.70 -38.41
C PHE A 17 -54.42 -21.89 -37.81
N THR A 18 -54.17 -22.94 -38.60
CA THR A 18 -53.38 -24.09 -38.14
C THR A 18 -51.88 -23.78 -38.09
N THR A 19 -51.36 -22.91 -38.96
CA THR A 19 -49.92 -22.54 -38.94
C THR A 19 -49.53 -21.67 -37.75
N VAL A 20 -50.42 -20.82 -37.23
CA VAL A 20 -50.15 -19.97 -36.06
C VAL A 20 -49.97 -20.80 -34.77
N ASN A 21 -50.64 -21.95 -34.65
CA ASN A 21 -50.56 -22.80 -33.47
C ASN A 21 -49.27 -23.66 -33.40
N VAL A 22 -48.53 -23.80 -34.50
CA VAL A 22 -47.31 -24.64 -34.57
C VAL A 22 -46.07 -23.91 -34.02
N PHE A 23 -46.07 -22.58 -33.95
CA PHE A 23 -44.90 -21.78 -33.57
C PHE A 23 -44.77 -21.46 -32.07
N ALA A 24 -45.73 -21.84 -31.22
CA ALA A 24 -45.67 -21.58 -29.78
C ALA A 24 -45.19 -22.82 -29.00
N LYS A 25 -43.91 -23.20 -29.17
CA LYS A 25 -43.28 -24.23 -28.31
C LYS A 25 -42.95 -23.62 -26.95
N ASN A 26 -43.89 -23.68 -26.01
CA ASN A 26 -43.59 -23.43 -24.59
C ASN A 26 -42.72 -24.58 -24.07
N VAL A 27 -41.40 -24.36 -23.98
CA VAL A 27 -40.49 -25.31 -23.33
C VAL A 27 -40.62 -25.13 -21.83
N SER A 28 -41.36 -26.02 -21.18
CA SER A 28 -41.44 -26.08 -19.71
C SER A 28 -40.14 -26.61 -19.14
N PHE A 29 -39.71 -26.08 -17.98
CA PHE A 29 -38.53 -26.56 -17.25
C PHE A 29 -38.67 -28.06 -16.96
N THR A 30 -37.82 -28.86 -17.58
CA THR A 30 -37.90 -30.32 -17.55
C THR A 30 -37.16 -30.90 -16.33
N GLN A 31 -37.32 -32.20 -16.09
CA GLN A 31 -36.57 -32.89 -15.05
C GLN A 31 -35.05 -32.91 -15.34
N ASP A 32 -34.65 -32.99 -16.62
CA ASP A 32 -33.24 -32.88 -17.03
C ASP A 32 -32.66 -31.50 -16.68
N ASP A 33 -33.45 -30.43 -16.84
CA ASP A 33 -33.01 -29.08 -16.47
C ASP A 33 -32.80 -28.94 -14.96
N ARG A 34 -33.62 -29.62 -14.12
CA ARG A 34 -33.43 -29.70 -12.66
C ARG A 34 -32.14 -30.43 -12.29
N ASP A 35 -31.88 -31.58 -12.90
CA ASP A 35 -30.69 -32.38 -12.63
C ASP A 35 -29.41 -31.65 -13.05
N ARG A 36 -29.47 -30.90 -14.16
CA ARG A 36 -28.39 -29.98 -14.57
C ARG A 36 -28.19 -28.86 -13.55
N LEU A 37 -29.27 -28.27 -13.05
CA LEU A 37 -29.20 -27.21 -12.04
C LEU A 37 -28.53 -27.70 -10.76
N ILE A 38 -28.95 -28.88 -10.26
CA ILE A 38 -28.37 -29.51 -9.06
C ILE A 38 -26.87 -29.77 -9.25
N ARG A 39 -26.46 -30.25 -10.43
CA ARG A 39 -25.03 -30.47 -10.73
C ARG A 39 -24.25 -29.17 -10.78
N VAL A 40 -24.84 -28.11 -11.34
CA VAL A 40 -24.21 -26.78 -11.39
C VAL A 40 -24.06 -26.21 -9.99
N GLU A 41 -25.08 -26.32 -9.16
CA GLU A 41 -25.06 -25.89 -7.76
C GLU A 41 -23.98 -26.64 -6.97
N ALA A 42 -23.91 -27.96 -7.09
CA ALA A 42 -22.86 -28.76 -6.45
C ALA A 42 -21.44 -28.34 -6.87
N ARG A 43 -21.22 -28.11 -8.18
CA ARG A 43 -19.92 -27.62 -8.69
C ARG A 43 -19.61 -26.21 -8.21
N LEU A 44 -20.62 -25.36 -8.07
CA LEU A 44 -20.47 -24.00 -7.58
C LEU A 44 -20.09 -24.01 -6.11
N ASP A 45 -20.75 -24.83 -5.29
CA ASP A 45 -20.43 -24.99 -3.86
C ASP A 45 -19.01 -25.52 -3.65
N GLU A 46 -18.59 -26.51 -4.43
CA GLU A 46 -17.21 -27.01 -4.43
C GLU A 46 -16.22 -25.91 -4.82
N GLY A 47 -16.53 -25.12 -5.85
CA GLY A 47 -15.72 -23.99 -6.28
C GLY A 47 -15.60 -22.90 -5.22
N ILE A 48 -16.70 -22.52 -4.58
CA ILE A 48 -16.74 -21.55 -3.49
C ILE A 48 -15.91 -22.07 -2.30
N LYS A 49 -16.04 -23.35 -1.96
CA LYS A 49 -15.26 -23.96 -0.87
C LYS A 49 -13.76 -23.93 -1.15
N ALA A 50 -13.34 -24.26 -2.37
CA ALA A 50 -11.93 -24.19 -2.77
C ALA A 50 -11.39 -22.75 -2.75
N VAL A 51 -12.20 -21.77 -3.16
CA VAL A 51 -11.85 -20.34 -3.07
C VAL A 51 -11.72 -19.89 -1.62
N ASN A 52 -12.66 -20.27 -0.74
CA ASN A 52 -12.62 -19.94 0.68
C ASN A 52 -11.36 -20.48 1.35
N GLN A 53 -10.98 -21.73 1.06
CA GLN A 53 -9.74 -22.31 1.56
C GLN A 53 -8.51 -21.47 1.17
N ARG A 54 -8.40 -21.09 -0.10
CA ARG A 54 -7.31 -20.23 -0.58
C ARG A 54 -7.33 -18.84 0.08
N ILE A 55 -8.50 -18.28 0.30
CA ILE A 55 -8.64 -16.99 1.00
C ILE A 55 -8.13 -17.12 2.44
N ASP A 56 -8.46 -18.21 3.13
CA ASP A 56 -8.03 -18.43 4.51
C ASP A 56 -6.51 -18.66 4.60
N ASP A 57 -5.93 -19.39 3.65
CA ASP A 57 -4.46 -19.53 3.53
C ASP A 57 -3.79 -18.15 3.33
N VAL A 58 -4.31 -17.34 2.40
CA VAL A 58 -3.80 -15.98 2.13
C VAL A 58 -3.96 -15.06 3.34
N LYS A 59 -5.06 -15.16 4.09
CA LYS A 59 -5.23 -14.41 5.35
C LYS A 59 -4.15 -14.78 6.36
N GLY A 60 -3.81 -16.07 6.46
CA GLY A 60 -2.74 -16.54 7.33
C GLY A 60 -1.38 -15.93 6.96
N GLU A 61 -1.04 -15.93 5.67
CA GLU A 61 0.20 -15.31 5.18
C GLU A 61 0.22 -13.79 5.41
N ILE A 62 -0.89 -13.10 5.16
CA ILE A 62 -1.02 -11.65 5.42
C ILE A 62 -0.86 -11.37 6.91
N GLN A 63 -1.39 -12.21 7.78
CA GLN A 63 -1.27 -12.05 9.23
C GLN A 63 0.18 -12.21 9.68
N ALA A 64 0.89 -13.23 9.19
CA ALA A 64 2.32 -13.41 9.45
C ALA A 64 3.15 -12.23 8.94
N LEU A 65 2.85 -11.72 7.74
CA LEU A 65 3.53 -10.54 7.19
C LEU A 65 3.27 -9.29 8.03
N ARG A 66 2.02 -9.11 8.50
CA ARG A 66 1.64 -7.98 9.36
C ARG A 66 2.37 -8.03 10.70
N GLU A 67 2.49 -9.21 11.30
CA GLU A 67 3.26 -9.40 12.54
C GLU A 67 4.73 -9.04 12.35
N LEU A 68 5.35 -9.49 11.24
CA LEU A 68 6.72 -9.12 10.89
C LEU A 68 6.88 -7.60 10.76
N VAL A 69 5.98 -6.93 10.03
CA VAL A 69 6.02 -5.48 9.85
C VAL A 69 5.94 -4.77 11.21
N TYR A 70 5.08 -5.21 12.12
CA TYR A 70 5.01 -4.62 13.46
C TYR A 70 6.29 -4.79 14.26
N VAL A 71 6.93 -5.96 14.20
CA VAL A 71 8.22 -6.19 14.87
C VAL A 71 9.30 -5.28 14.30
N VAL A 72 9.39 -5.15 12.98
CA VAL A 72 10.37 -4.29 12.32
C VAL A 72 10.14 -2.82 12.70
N VAL A 73 8.90 -2.34 12.64
CA VAL A 73 8.56 -0.96 13.01
C VAL A 73 8.86 -0.69 14.49
N ALA A 74 8.50 -1.61 15.39
CA ALA A 74 8.84 -1.49 16.81
C ALA A 74 10.37 -1.44 17.02
N GLY A 75 11.13 -2.29 16.31
CA GLY A 75 12.59 -2.27 16.32
C GLY A 75 13.16 -0.93 15.88
N ILE A 76 12.62 -0.32 14.81
CA ILE A 76 13.03 1.00 14.34
C ILE A 76 12.77 2.07 15.41
N PHE A 77 11.61 2.07 16.06
CA PHE A 77 11.32 3.02 17.13
C PHE A 77 12.28 2.86 18.32
N VAL A 78 12.63 1.62 18.69
CA VAL A 78 13.64 1.35 19.72
C VAL A 78 15.00 1.90 19.31
N LEU A 79 15.42 1.68 18.06
CA LEU A 79 16.69 2.20 17.54
C LEU A 79 16.71 3.73 17.51
N ILE A 80 15.64 4.38 17.08
CA ILE A 80 15.53 5.85 17.08
C ILE A 80 15.63 6.38 18.52
N GLY A 81 14.90 5.77 19.47
CA GLY A 81 15.00 6.12 20.88
C GLY A 81 16.41 5.93 21.43
N PHE A 82 17.05 4.82 21.08
CA PHE A 82 18.43 4.52 21.45
C PHE A 82 19.43 5.53 20.88
N VAL A 83 19.33 5.89 19.60
CA VAL A 83 20.20 6.89 18.96
C VAL A 83 20.04 8.26 19.60
N ILE A 84 18.81 8.67 19.95
CA ILE A 84 18.57 9.94 20.65
C ILE A 84 19.22 9.91 22.05
N TRP A 85 19.12 8.77 22.74
CA TRP A 85 19.74 8.59 24.06
C TRP A 85 21.28 8.58 23.98
N ASP A 86 21.85 7.83 23.03
CA ASP A 86 23.29 7.76 22.78
C ASP A 86 23.86 9.14 22.43
N ARG A 87 23.20 9.89 21.53
CA ARG A 87 23.62 11.24 21.16
C ARG A 87 23.73 12.17 22.37
N ARG A 88 22.79 12.12 23.32
CA ARG A 88 22.87 12.96 24.54
C ARG A 88 23.94 12.51 25.52
N THR A 89 24.22 11.20 25.57
CA THR A 89 25.12 10.62 26.56
C THR A 89 26.59 10.63 26.08
N ALA A 90 26.82 10.45 24.78
CA ALA A 90 28.15 10.39 24.16
C ALA A 90 28.71 11.75 23.70
N LEU A 91 27.87 12.70 23.26
CA LEU A 91 28.35 14.04 22.85
C LEU A 91 28.52 15.03 24.00
N ALA A 92 27.99 14.74 25.20
CA ALA A 92 28.18 15.59 26.37
C ALA A 92 29.67 15.88 26.68
N PRO A 93 30.59 14.89 26.69
CA PRO A 93 32.01 15.17 26.89
C PRO A 93 32.67 15.84 25.68
N ALA A 94 32.24 15.56 24.44
CA ALA A 94 32.82 16.15 23.23
C ALA A 94 32.47 17.64 23.10
N ILE A 95 31.22 18.01 23.37
CA ILE A 95 30.75 19.40 23.38
C ILE A 95 31.43 20.18 24.52
N ARG A 96 31.59 19.56 25.70
CA ARG A 96 32.31 20.20 26.81
C ARG A 96 33.78 20.45 26.50
N LYS A 97 34.49 19.47 25.93
CA LYS A 97 35.90 19.64 25.54
C LYS A 97 36.08 20.72 24.47
N ASN A 98 35.19 20.80 23.47
CA ASN A 98 35.24 21.89 22.49
C ASN A 98 35.01 23.25 23.13
N LYS A 99 34.04 23.36 24.05
CA LYS A 99 33.78 24.62 24.75
C LYS A 99 34.95 25.06 25.64
N GLU A 100 35.59 24.12 26.35
CA GLU A 100 36.80 24.39 27.13
C GLU A 100 37.99 24.80 26.25
N LEU A 101 38.09 24.28 25.02
CA LEU A 101 39.11 24.68 24.05
C LEU A 101 38.86 26.10 23.52
N GLU A 102 37.62 26.44 23.14
CA GLU A 102 37.25 27.80 22.72
C GLU A 102 37.54 28.83 23.81
N GLU A 103 37.20 28.55 25.07
CA GLU A 103 37.49 29.47 26.19
C GLU A 103 38.99 29.65 26.44
N ARG A 104 39.80 28.60 26.20
CA ARG A 104 41.26 28.70 26.32
C ARG A 104 41.86 29.48 25.17
N GLU A 105 41.38 29.27 23.95
CA GLU A 105 41.79 30.04 22.78
C GLU A 105 41.46 31.52 22.95
N GLU A 106 40.26 31.87 23.41
CA GLU A 106 39.87 33.27 23.62
C GLU A 106 40.72 33.97 24.70
N ARG A 107 41.10 33.25 25.77
CA ARG A 107 42.01 33.77 26.80
C ARG A 107 43.43 33.96 26.28
N LEU A 108 43.92 32.99 25.49
CA LEU A 108 45.24 33.08 24.86
C LEU A 108 45.28 34.22 23.85
N GLU A 109 44.23 34.39 23.05
CA GLU A 109 44.09 35.50 22.10
C GLU A 109 44.12 36.84 22.84
N LYS A 110 43.34 37.01 23.92
CA LYS A 110 43.37 38.24 24.73
C LYS A 110 44.75 38.52 25.32
N ALA A 111 45.41 37.49 25.88
CA ALA A 111 46.75 37.63 26.45
C ALA A 111 47.80 38.01 25.38
N LEU A 112 47.74 37.37 24.21
CA LEU A 112 48.62 37.67 23.08
C LEU A 112 48.36 39.07 22.51
N ARG A 113 47.09 39.49 22.43
CA ARG A 113 46.69 40.83 21.97
C ARG A 113 47.16 41.93 22.93
N GLU A 114 47.14 41.65 24.24
CA GLU A 114 47.64 42.57 25.26
C GLU A 114 49.17 42.62 25.30
N TYR A 115 49.84 41.51 25.03
CA TYR A 115 51.29 41.45 24.88
C TYR A 115 51.78 42.14 23.59
N ALA A 116 51.06 41.98 22.47
CA ALA A 116 51.38 42.64 21.20
C ALA A 116 51.28 44.17 21.26
N LYS A 117 50.48 44.73 22.18
CA LYS A 117 50.49 46.19 22.44
C LYS A 117 51.81 46.68 23.06
N LYS A 118 52.58 45.78 23.69
CA LYS A 118 53.87 46.10 24.34
C LYS A 118 55.07 45.78 23.44
N GLU A 119 54.91 44.92 22.43
CA GLU A 119 56.00 44.48 21.56
C GLU A 119 55.63 44.61 20.06
N PRO A 120 56.30 45.49 19.28
CA PRO A 120 55.93 45.76 17.89
C PRO A 120 56.11 44.56 16.95
N GLY A 121 57.07 43.67 17.22
CA GLY A 121 57.29 42.46 16.42
C GLY A 121 56.16 41.42 16.53
N LEU A 122 55.51 41.33 17.71
CA LEU A 122 54.38 40.41 17.90
C LEU A 122 53.10 40.94 17.25
N ALA A 123 52.93 42.27 17.20
CA ALA A 123 51.80 42.90 16.52
C ALA A 123 51.78 42.61 15.01
N ASP A 124 52.95 42.64 14.35
CA ASP A 124 53.07 42.31 12.94
C ASP A 124 52.75 40.83 12.66
N ILE A 125 53.13 39.92 13.56
CA ILE A 125 52.82 38.48 13.46
C ILE A 125 51.31 38.24 13.62
N LEU A 126 50.66 38.87 14.61
CA LEU A 126 49.20 38.76 14.82
C LEU A 126 48.39 39.33 13.65
N LYS A 127 48.85 40.42 13.03
CA LYS A 127 48.22 41.05 11.87
C LYS A 127 48.32 40.17 10.62
N ASN A 128 49.45 39.50 10.41
CA ASN A 128 49.62 38.54 9.31
C ASN A 128 48.78 37.26 9.47
N LEU A 129 48.51 36.84 10.71
CA LEU A 129 47.69 35.67 11.01
C LEU A 129 46.18 35.96 11.00
N GLY A 130 45.75 37.20 10.75
CA GLY A 130 44.33 37.58 10.67
C GLY A 130 43.60 37.64 12.02
N LEU A 131 44.34 37.68 13.13
CA LEU A 131 43.83 37.76 14.51
C LEU A 131 43.74 39.22 15.04
N MET A 132 43.94 40.21 14.17
CA MET A 132 43.78 41.65 14.46
C MET A 132 43.02 42.39 13.36
#